data_AF-A0A7L1SA68-F1
#
_entry.id   AF-A0A7L1SA68-F1
#
_cell.length_a   1.000
_cell.length_b   1.000
_cell.length_c   1.000
_cell.angle_alpha   90.00
_cell.angle_beta   90.00
_cell.angle_gamma   90.00
#
_symmetry.space_group_name_H-M   'P 1'
#
loop_
_entity.id
_entity.type
_entity.pdbx_description
1 polymer ?
#
loop_
_entity_poly.entity_id
_entity_poly.type
_entity_poly.pdbx_seq_one_letter_code
_entity_poly.pdbx_strand_id
1 'polypeptide(L)'
;ASLALARLSEWVDAHLGLLRGLIAGTAVAGVLLLARSLRVTTKFTSPLDIPVEFVEKNVKLRGKLHHITEKGLEVEHIPITIPFISPIQRKWQPEGLLLIRLAGLELAPGATAWLQRELLPKQPLWFQLLGRDSSALDCLVLVHK
;
A
#
# COMPACT_ATOMS: atom_id res chain seq x y z
N ALA A 1 -40.72 -4.17 -38.83
CA ALA A 1 -39.95 -4.60 -37.64
C ALA A 1 -38.54 -5.11 -38.02
N SER A 2 -38.40 -6.02 -38.99
CA SER A 2 -37.12 -6.62 -39.42
C SER A 2 -36.07 -5.61 -39.91
N LEU A 3 -36.48 -4.60 -40.67
CA LEU A 3 -35.56 -3.60 -41.26
C LEU A 3 -35.01 -2.61 -40.22
N ALA A 4 -35.80 -2.30 -39.20
CA ALA A 4 -35.37 -1.49 -38.05
C ALA A 4 -34.39 -2.27 -37.16
N LEU A 5 -34.65 -3.57 -36.94
CA LEU A 5 -33.75 -4.46 -36.20
C LEU A 5 -32.41 -4.64 -36.93
N ALA A 6 -32.43 -4.78 -38.26
CA ALA A 6 -31.20 -4.89 -39.06
C ALA A 6 -30.35 -3.62 -39.01
N ARG A 7 -30.97 -2.43 -39.13
CA ARG A 7 -30.26 -1.14 -39.01
C ARG A 7 -29.71 -0.91 -37.60
N LEU A 8 -30.42 -1.33 -36.57
CA LEU A 8 -29.93 -1.26 -35.18
C LEU A 8 -28.78 -2.23 -34.97
N SER A 9 -28.84 -3.44 -35.52
CA SER A 9 -27.74 -4.41 -35.45
C SER A 9 -26.47 -3.87 -36.11
N GLU A 10 -26.56 -3.37 -37.34
CA GLU A 10 -25.39 -2.76 -38.02
C GLU A 10 -24.85 -1.55 -37.27
N TRP A 11 -25.71 -0.70 -36.72
CA TRP A 11 -25.28 0.46 -35.95
C TRP A 11 -24.57 0.06 -34.66
N VAL A 12 -25.08 -0.95 -33.95
CA VAL A 12 -24.45 -1.53 -32.76
C VAL A 12 -23.13 -2.21 -33.11
N ASP A 13 -23.06 -2.95 -34.20
CA ASP A 13 -21.82 -3.58 -34.68
C ASP A 13 -20.77 -2.52 -35.08
N ALA A 14 -21.18 -1.41 -35.67
CA ALA A 14 -20.31 -0.28 -35.97
C ALA A 14 -19.83 0.48 -34.72
N HIS A 15 -20.64 0.54 -33.66
CA HIS A 15 -20.34 1.29 -32.42
C HIS A 15 -19.88 0.39 -31.25
N LEU A 16 -19.80 -0.93 -31.44
CA LEU A 16 -19.43 -1.90 -30.42
C LEU A 16 -18.02 -1.64 -29.87
N GLY A 17 -17.10 -1.16 -30.71
CA GLY A 17 -15.77 -0.72 -30.29
C GLY A 17 -15.80 0.50 -29.36
N LEU A 18 -16.66 1.48 -29.64
CA LEU A 18 -16.84 2.67 -28.81
C LEU A 18 -17.52 2.33 -27.48
N LEU A 19 -18.55 1.49 -27.51
CA LEU A 19 -19.22 1.01 -26.30
C LEU A 19 -18.28 0.21 -25.41
N ARG A 20 -17.48 -0.69 -25.98
CA ARG A 20 -16.43 -1.43 -25.24
C ARG A 20 -15.40 -0.48 -24.65
N GLY A 21 -14.96 0.54 -25.40
CA GLY A 21 -14.04 1.55 -24.90
C GLY A 21 -14.61 2.36 -23.73
N LEU A 22 -15.90 2.71 -23.79
CA LEU A 22 -16.58 3.48 -22.76
C LEU A 22 -16.78 2.65 -21.48
N ILE A 23 -17.21 1.39 -21.62
CA ILE A 23 -17.32 0.45 -20.50
C ILE A 23 -15.95 0.21 -19.86
N ALA A 24 -14.93 -0.10 -20.66
CA ALA A 24 -13.57 -0.31 -20.16
C ALA A 24 -13.03 0.95 -19.46
N GLY A 25 -13.25 2.14 -20.02
CA GLY A 25 -12.87 3.41 -19.43
C GLY A 25 -13.52 3.64 -18.06
N THR A 26 -14.83 3.41 -17.94
CA THR A 26 -15.54 3.55 -16.66
C THR A 26 -15.07 2.53 -15.61
N ALA A 27 -14.79 1.29 -16.01
CA ALA A 27 -14.26 0.28 -15.10
C ALA A 27 -12.89 0.67 -14.55
N VAL A 28 -11.98 1.12 -15.42
CA VAL A 28 -10.64 1.60 -15.01
C VAL A 28 -10.76 2.81 -14.09
N ALA A 29 -11.63 3.78 -14.42
CA ALA A 29 -11.86 4.95 -13.60
C ALA A 29 -12.39 4.57 -12.20
N GLY A 30 -13.36 3.65 -12.12
CA GLY A 30 -13.90 3.15 -10.85
C GLY A 30 -12.82 2.49 -9.98
N VAL A 31 -11.99 1.62 -10.56
CA VAL A 31 -10.88 0.96 -9.83
C VAL A 31 -9.88 2.00 -9.32
N LEU A 32 -9.53 3.01 -10.12
CA LEU A 32 -8.61 4.07 -9.71
C LEU A 32 -9.18 4.92 -8.56
N LEU A 33 -10.48 5.25 -8.60
CA LEU A 33 -11.15 5.98 -7.52
C LEU A 33 -11.18 5.17 -6.23
N LEU A 34 -11.49 3.88 -6.29
CA LEU A 34 -11.45 2.99 -5.12
C LEU A 34 -10.04 2.88 -4.55
N ALA A 35 -9.03 2.68 -5.40
CA ALA A 35 -7.63 2.63 -4.97
C ALA A 35 -7.17 3.93 -4.30
N ARG A 36 -7.68 5.08 -4.76
CA ARG A 36 -7.40 6.38 -4.13
C ARG A 36 -8.14 6.55 -2.80
N SER A 37 -9.41 6.15 -2.73
CA SER A 37 -10.23 6.25 -1.51
C SER A 37 -9.69 5.38 -0.37
N LEU A 38 -9.17 4.20 -0.70
CA LEU A 38 -8.60 3.27 0.27
C LEU A 38 -7.16 3.60 0.67
N ARG A 39 -6.56 4.68 0.14
CA ARG A 39 -5.17 5.08 0.40
C ARG A 39 -4.15 3.97 0.12
N VAL A 40 -4.47 2.99 -0.73
CA VAL A 40 -3.58 1.84 -1.02
C VAL A 40 -2.34 2.24 -1.83
N THR A 41 -2.40 3.38 -2.52
CA THR A 41 -1.31 3.93 -3.33
C THR A 41 -0.51 5.02 -2.61
N THR A 42 -0.93 5.45 -1.42
CA THR A 42 -0.25 6.52 -0.67
C THR A 42 0.85 5.94 0.20
N LYS A 43 2.01 6.60 0.19
CA LYS A 43 3.09 6.29 1.12
C LYS A 43 2.83 6.98 2.46
N PHE A 44 2.85 6.22 3.54
CA PHE A 44 2.77 6.75 4.89
C PHE A 44 4.17 7.11 5.37
N THR A 45 4.34 8.37 5.79
CA THR A 45 5.61 8.90 6.30
C THR A 45 5.55 9.23 7.77
N SER A 46 4.36 9.49 8.31
CA SER A 46 4.11 9.64 9.73
C SER A 46 3.11 8.58 10.23
N PRO A 47 3.24 8.10 11.48
CA PRO A 47 2.21 7.28 12.12
C PRO A 47 0.82 7.94 12.06
N LEU A 48 0.75 9.26 12.19
CA LEU A 48 -0.50 10.02 12.19
C LEU A 48 -1.23 9.99 10.84
N ASP A 49 -0.50 9.79 9.74
CA ASP A 49 -1.07 9.71 8.39
C ASP A 49 -1.86 8.41 8.16
N ILE A 50 -1.60 7.39 8.98
CA ILE A 50 -2.25 6.08 8.91
C ILE A 50 -3.66 6.19 9.49
N PRO A 51 -4.71 5.79 8.75
CA PRO A 51 -6.08 5.82 9.26
C PRO A 51 -6.24 4.93 10.50
N VAL A 52 -7.08 5.35 11.46
CA VAL A 52 -7.30 4.58 12.71
C VAL A 52 -7.90 3.21 12.41
N GLU A 53 -8.72 3.12 11.36
CA GLU A 53 -9.40 1.90 10.93
C GLU A 53 -8.39 0.83 10.50
N PHE A 54 -7.17 1.22 10.08
CA PHE A 54 -6.12 0.28 9.71
C PHE A 54 -5.51 -0.38 10.94
N VAL A 55 -5.42 0.34 12.04
CA VAL A 55 -4.95 -0.18 13.33
C VAL A 55 -6.04 -1.09 13.92
N GLU A 56 -7.29 -0.62 13.95
CA GLU A 56 -8.43 -1.40 14.48
C GLU A 56 -8.64 -2.72 13.72
N LYS A 57 -8.47 -2.72 12.39
CA LYS A 57 -8.62 -3.91 11.55
C LYS A 57 -7.35 -4.75 11.44
N ASN A 58 -6.29 -4.38 12.16
CA ASN A 58 -5.01 -5.07 12.14
C ASN A 58 -4.46 -5.28 10.71
N VAL A 59 -4.48 -4.20 9.91
CA VAL A 59 -4.07 -4.26 8.50
C VAL A 59 -2.58 -4.52 8.39
N LYS A 60 -2.21 -5.41 7.46
CA LYS A 60 -0.83 -5.68 7.09
C LYS A 60 -0.37 -4.70 6.02
N LEU A 61 0.68 -3.95 6.33
CA LEU A 61 1.33 -3.04 5.41
C LEU A 61 2.67 -3.61 4.96
N ARG A 62 3.07 -3.25 3.75
CA ARG A 62 4.37 -3.63 3.20
C ARG A 62 5.39 -2.55 3.51
N GLY A 63 6.57 -2.97 3.95
CA GLY A 63 7.66 -2.06 4.24
C GLY A 63 9.01 -2.60 3.83
N LYS A 64 10.01 -1.74 3.97
CA LYS A 64 11.42 -2.08 3.78
C LYS A 64 12.21 -1.57 4.97
N LEU A 65 12.95 -2.46 5.60
CA LEU A 65 13.79 -2.11 6.73
C LEU A 65 14.97 -1.23 6.28
N HIS A 66 15.18 -0.10 6.94
CA HIS A 66 16.36 0.73 6.71
C HIS A 66 17.35 0.64 7.86
N HIS A 67 16.91 1.01 9.07
CA HIS A 67 17.76 1.01 10.25
C HIS A 67 17.09 0.33 11.43
N ILE A 68 17.93 -0.17 12.33
CA ILE A 68 17.53 -0.75 13.61
C ILE A 68 18.08 0.17 14.69
N THR A 69 17.19 0.79 15.45
CA THR A 69 17.50 1.71 16.54
C THR A 69 17.18 1.07 17.88
N GLU A 70 17.62 1.68 18.99
CA GLU A 70 17.26 1.25 20.33
C GLU A 70 15.76 1.40 20.62
N LYS A 71 15.10 2.35 19.96
CA LYS A 71 13.67 2.60 20.12
C LYS A 71 12.80 1.65 19.27
N GLY A 72 13.37 1.01 18.26
CA GLY A 72 12.63 0.18 17.32
C GLY A 72 13.24 0.13 15.91
N LEU A 73 12.44 -0.32 14.96
CA LEU A 73 12.80 -0.52 13.56
C LEU A 73 12.35 0.68 12.72
N GLU A 74 13.27 1.28 11.98
CA GLU A 74 12.94 2.29 10.97
C GLU A 74 12.60 1.61 9.66
N VAL A 75 11.35 1.71 9.27
CA VAL A 75 10.80 1.03 8.10
C VAL A 75 10.21 2.05 7.14
N GLU A 76 10.64 1.98 5.89
CA GLU A 76 10.01 2.72 4.81
C GLU A 76 8.75 1.96 4.36
N HIS A 77 7.60 2.63 4.36
CA HIS A 77 6.38 2.04 3.80
C HIS A 77 6.47 1.96 2.26
N ILE A 78 6.15 0.79 1.70
CA ILE A 78 6.08 0.58 0.24
C ILE A 78 4.59 0.49 -0.13
N PRO A 79 4.01 1.53 -0.76
CA PRO A 79 2.63 1.48 -1.22
C PRO A 79 2.44 0.47 -2.36
N ILE A 80 1.19 0.11 -2.63
CA ILE A 80 0.84 -0.75 -3.76
C ILE A 80 0.99 0.05 -5.05
N THR A 81 1.92 -0.35 -5.91
CA THR A 81 2.23 0.35 -7.16
C THR A 81 1.31 -0.11 -8.29
N ILE A 82 0.75 0.84 -9.06
CA ILE A 82 -0.10 0.53 -10.23
C ILE A 82 0.78 0.60 -11.50
N PRO A 83 0.84 -0.46 -12.33
CA PRO A 83 1.87 -0.66 -13.36
C PRO A 83 1.99 0.44 -14.43
N PHE A 84 0.99 1.32 -14.57
CA PHE A 84 0.99 2.42 -15.56
C PHE A 84 1.26 3.82 -14.98
N ILE A 85 1.00 4.04 -13.69
CA ILE A 85 1.20 5.34 -13.02
C ILE A 85 2.36 5.31 -12.01
N SER A 86 2.99 4.13 -11.84
CA SER A 86 4.15 3.87 -10.99
C SER A 86 5.30 4.90 -11.08
N PRO A 87 5.77 5.32 -12.28
CA PRO A 87 6.92 6.24 -12.35
C PRO A 87 6.59 7.64 -11.84
N ILE A 88 5.37 8.12 -12.12
CA ILE A 88 4.88 9.40 -11.60
C ILE A 88 4.65 9.29 -10.10
N GLN A 89 4.02 8.21 -9.62
CA GLN A 89 3.81 8.00 -8.19
C GLN A 89 5.12 8.01 -7.40
N ARG A 90 6.18 7.34 -7.89
CA ARG A 90 7.49 7.33 -7.21
C ARG A 90 8.15 8.70 -7.13
N LYS A 91 8.04 9.52 -8.18
CA LYS A 91 8.67 10.86 -8.21
C LYS A 91 8.03 11.84 -7.21
N TRP A 92 6.75 11.67 -6.92
CA TRP A 92 5.98 12.57 -6.04
C TRP A 92 5.83 12.03 -4.62
N GLN A 93 6.37 10.85 -4.32
CA GLN A 93 6.27 10.27 -2.99
C GLN A 93 7.34 10.86 -2.06
N PRO A 94 6.95 11.34 -0.87
CA PRO A 94 7.91 11.86 0.09
C PRO A 94 8.84 10.75 0.58
N GLU A 95 10.09 11.13 0.84
CA GLU A 95 11.03 10.29 1.57
C GLU A 95 10.70 10.39 3.06
N GLY A 96 10.50 9.25 3.71
CA GLY A 96 10.14 9.20 5.13
C GLY A 96 10.20 7.77 5.64
N LEU A 97 10.57 7.66 6.93
CA LEU A 97 10.71 6.40 7.64
C LEU A 97 9.70 6.38 8.79
N LEU A 98 9.03 5.25 8.96
CA LEU A 98 8.14 5.00 10.08
C LEU A 98 8.92 4.27 11.17
N LEU A 99 8.86 4.79 12.39
CA LEU A 99 9.38 4.08 13.55
C LEU A 99 8.37 3.03 14.00
N ILE A 100 8.79 1.77 13.98
CA ILE A 100 7.98 0.61 14.36
C ILE A 100 8.57 -0.03 15.60
N ARG A 101 7.73 -0.19 16.62
CA ARG A 101 8.02 -0.97 17.83
C ARG A 101 7.42 -2.36 17.68
N LEU A 102 8.14 -3.37 18.14
CA LEU A 102 7.63 -4.73 18.16
C LEU A 102 6.61 -4.85 19.30
N ALA A 103 5.35 -5.10 18.97
CA ALA A 103 4.28 -5.14 19.96
C ALA A 103 4.51 -6.28 20.97
N GLY A 104 4.31 -5.98 22.26
CA GLY A 104 4.47 -6.95 23.35
C GLY A 104 5.91 -7.35 23.67
N LEU A 105 6.90 -6.68 23.07
CA LEU A 105 8.32 -6.92 23.31
C LEU A 105 9.00 -5.66 23.81
N GLU A 106 9.69 -5.77 24.95
CA GLU A 106 10.58 -4.73 25.44
C GLU A 106 12.00 -5.00 24.92
N LEU A 107 12.58 -4.03 24.22
CA LEU A 107 13.92 -4.14 23.65
C LEU A 107 14.96 -4.09 24.77
N ALA A 108 15.38 -5.27 25.24
CA ALA A 108 16.46 -5.38 26.21
C ALA A 108 17.81 -4.92 25.63
N PRO A 109 18.74 -4.44 26.47
CA PRO A 109 20.11 -4.13 26.05
C PRO A 109 20.76 -5.36 25.39
N GLY A 110 21.08 -5.25 24.09
CA GLY A 110 21.64 -6.35 23.28
C GLY A 110 20.66 -7.02 22.30
N ALA A 111 19.35 -6.82 22.45
CA ALA A 111 18.34 -7.32 21.51
C ALA A 111 18.49 -6.67 20.11
N THR A 112 18.92 -5.41 20.07
CA THR A 112 19.22 -4.67 18.84
C THR A 112 20.35 -5.33 18.04
N ALA A 113 21.42 -5.77 18.71
CA ALA A 113 22.53 -6.45 18.07
C ALA A 113 22.12 -7.83 17.50
N TRP A 114 21.20 -8.52 18.19
CA TRP A 114 20.61 -9.75 17.66
C TRP A 114 19.73 -9.47 16.42
N LEU A 115 18.85 -8.46 16.47
CA LEU A 115 18.02 -8.04 15.34
C LEU A 115 18.86 -7.63 14.13
N GLN A 116 19.99 -6.95 14.33
CA GLN A 116 20.91 -6.55 13.25
C GLN A 116 21.60 -7.74 12.57
N ARG A 117 21.74 -8.88 13.26
CA ARG A 117 22.28 -10.10 12.65
C ARG A 117 21.21 -10.87 11.88
N GLU A 118 19.99 -10.87 12.40
CA GLU A 118 18.88 -11.65 11.85
C GLU A 118 18.19 -10.95 10.67
N LEU A 119 18.09 -9.62 10.73
CA LEU A 119 17.42 -8.81 9.71
C LEU A 119 18.44 -8.19 8.77
N LEU A 120 18.29 -8.46 7.48
CA LEU A 120 19.13 -7.86 6.46
C LEU A 120 18.74 -6.38 6.26
N PRO A 121 19.73 -5.47 6.11
CA PRO A 121 19.42 -4.10 5.74
C PRO A 121 18.72 -4.09 4.38
N LYS A 122 17.73 -3.20 4.21
CA LYS A 122 16.95 -3.07 2.97
C LYS A 122 16.10 -4.30 2.63
N GLN A 123 15.88 -5.22 3.56
CA GLN A 123 15.01 -6.37 3.35
C GLN A 123 13.53 -5.93 3.28
N PRO A 124 12.75 -6.45 2.31
CA PRO A 124 11.31 -6.27 2.31
C PRO A 124 10.67 -7.07 3.45
N LEU A 125 9.74 -6.44 4.16
CA LEU A 125 9.00 -7.06 5.26
C LEU A 125 7.53 -6.66 5.22
N TRP A 126 6.71 -7.40 5.95
CA TRP A 126 5.34 -7.02 6.24
C TRP A 126 5.23 -6.63 7.70
N PHE A 127 4.49 -5.57 8.00
CA PHE A 127 4.20 -5.18 9.37
C PHE A 127 2.69 -5.02 9.54
N GLN A 128 2.16 -5.74 10.52
CA GLN A 128 0.75 -5.67 10.91
C GLN A 128 0.59 -4.62 11.98
N LEU A 129 -0.27 -3.64 11.75
CA LEU A 129 -0.56 -2.57 12.69
C LEU A 129 -1.37 -3.13 13.86
N LEU A 130 -0.94 -2.87 15.10
CA LEU A 130 -1.65 -3.30 16.31
C LEU A 130 -1.98 -2.11 17.22
N GLY A 131 -1.09 -1.12 17.26
CA GLY A 131 -1.28 0.12 17.99
C GLY A 131 -0.59 1.27 17.28
N ARG A 132 -1.01 2.49 17.60
CA ARG A 132 -0.40 3.71 17.10
C ARG A 132 -0.25 4.72 18.21
N ASP A 133 0.95 5.29 18.29
CA ASP A 133 1.29 6.47 19.07
C ASP A 133 1.56 7.65 18.11
N SER A 134 1.70 8.85 18.68
CA SER A 134 2.09 10.09 18.00
C SER A 134 3.41 10.00 17.24
N SER A 135 4.35 9.18 17.71
CA SER A 135 5.73 9.09 17.19
C SER A 135 6.14 7.71 16.68
N ALA A 136 5.39 6.65 17.02
CA ALA A 136 5.73 5.28 16.67
C ALA A 136 4.49 4.40 16.45
N LEU A 137 4.67 3.30 15.75
CA LEU A 137 3.65 2.28 15.52
C LEU A 137 4.00 1.00 16.28
N ASP A 138 3.05 0.43 16.99
CA ASP A 138 3.20 -0.89 17.60
C ASP A 138 2.71 -1.93 16.60
N CYS A 139 3.63 -2.80 16.15
CA CYS A 139 3.36 -3.72 15.06
C CYS A 139 3.88 -5.13 15.35
N LEU A 140 3.27 -6.10 14.67
CA LEU A 140 3.84 -7.43 14.47
C LEU A 140 4.60 -7.44 13.13
N VAL A 141 5.88 -7.81 13.15
CA VAL A 141 6.74 -7.87 11.96
C VAL A 141 6.84 -9.29 11.44
N LEU A 142 6.61 -9.45 10.14
CA LEU A 142 6.64 -10.70 9.40
C LEU A 142 7.72 -10.59 8.33
N VAL A 143 8.78 -11.38 8.47
CA VAL A 143 9.87 -11.47 7.50
C VAL A 143 9.77 -12.76 6.71
N HIS A 144 9.91 -12.66 5.39
CA HIS A 144 10.13 -13.83 4.55
C HIS A 144 11.62 -14.15 4.54
N LYS A 145 11.96 -15.36 4.98
CA LYS A 145 13.30 -15.94 4.89
C LYS A 145 13.48 -16.69 3.57
#